data_AF-A0A830HUN8-F1
#
_entry.id   AF-A0A830HUN8-F1
#
_cell.length_a   1.000
_cell.length_b   1.000
_cell.length_c   1.000
_cell.angle_alpha   90.00
_cell.angle_beta   90.00
_cell.angle_gamma   90.00
#
_symmetry.space_group_name_H-M   'P 1'
#
loop_
_entity.id
_entity.type
_entity.pdbx_description
1 polymer ?
#
loop_
_entity_poly.entity_id
_entity_poly.type
_entity_poly.pdbx_seq_one_letter_code
_entity_poly.pdbx_strand_id
1 'polypeptide(L)'
;MAEAKGKVASPEHSLTRMFYEEAMTPFLVLSLIMGTAGCAAVILVWRISAFGYVGLVGVSSAAMWMPYLMALIYFNTDKGTMFTGLYKKLAYAPLPAEIPPWVKRAMVAHNNSLENFMLFATSVIFACLMMKVPEKEVRAAAAFYFVCRTYYYIFTVAPAIFMLKTAFWCMGWGACTFIFVKGLLECKSVYDL
;
A
#
# COMPACT_ATOMS: atom_id res chain seq x y z
N MET A 1 30.11 19.59 -43.11
CA MET A 1 30.19 19.12 -41.71
C MET A 1 28.85 19.36 -41.05
N ALA A 2 27.93 18.40 -41.12
CA ALA A 2 26.69 18.41 -40.36
C ALA A 2 26.79 17.27 -39.34
N GLU A 3 26.95 17.63 -38.06
CA GLU A 3 27.00 16.68 -36.95
C GLU A 3 25.71 15.85 -36.92
N ALA A 4 25.85 14.55 -37.18
CA ALA A 4 24.89 13.57 -36.75
C ALA A 4 24.90 13.56 -35.22
N LYS A 5 24.02 14.35 -34.60
CA LYS A 5 23.70 14.24 -33.17
C LYS A 5 23.09 12.84 -32.96
N GLY A 6 23.94 11.88 -32.63
CA GLY A 6 23.53 10.57 -32.17
C GLY A 6 22.54 10.77 -31.03
N LYS A 7 21.32 10.25 -31.19
CA LYS A 7 20.35 10.16 -30.10
C LYS A 7 21.03 9.37 -28.99
N VAL A 8 21.50 10.06 -27.96
CA VAL A 8 21.97 9.43 -26.72
C VAL A 8 20.83 8.55 -26.26
N ALA A 9 21.03 7.23 -26.28
CA ALA A 9 20.04 6.28 -25.80
C ALA A 9 19.73 6.68 -24.36
N SER A 10 18.50 7.12 -24.10
CA SER A 10 18.08 7.48 -22.75
C SER A 10 18.32 6.27 -21.83
N PRO A 11 18.79 6.48 -20.59
CA PRO A 11 19.04 5.38 -19.66
C PRO A 11 17.82 4.45 -19.58
N GLU A 12 18.06 3.14 -19.55
CA GLU A 12 17.01 2.11 -19.47
C GLU A 12 16.06 2.32 -18.28
N HIS A 13 16.51 3.04 -17.25
CA HIS A 13 15.75 3.42 -16.06
C HIS A 13 15.51 4.93 -15.93
N SER A 14 15.06 5.58 -17.00
CA SER A 14 14.59 6.96 -16.93
C SER A 14 13.16 7.05 -16.37
N LEU A 15 12.99 7.78 -15.26
CA LEU A 15 11.67 7.96 -14.62
C LEU A 15 10.66 8.62 -15.56
N THR A 16 11.08 9.68 -16.26
CA THR A 16 10.23 10.41 -17.20
C THR A 16 9.71 9.51 -18.32
N ARG A 17 10.55 8.56 -18.76
CA ARG A 17 10.19 7.58 -19.79
C ARG A 17 9.14 6.60 -19.28
N MET A 18 9.30 6.03 -18.08
CA MET A 18 8.33 5.10 -17.50
C MET A 18 6.95 5.75 -17.29
N PHE A 19 6.91 7.01 -16.84
CA PHE A 19 5.65 7.76 -16.70
C PHE A 19 4.96 8.01 -18.04
N TYR A 20 5.74 8.31 -19.09
CA TYR A 20 5.21 8.51 -20.43
C TYR A 20 4.72 7.21 -21.06
N GLU A 21 5.51 6.14 -21.00
CA GLU A 21 5.20 4.84 -21.60
C GLU A 21 4.00 4.16 -20.92
N GLU A 22 3.87 4.26 -19.60
CA GLU A 22 2.75 3.65 -18.87
C GLU A 22 1.52 4.58 -18.75
N ALA A 23 1.62 5.84 -19.21
CA ALA A 23 0.57 6.86 -19.07
C ALA A 23 0.02 7.00 -17.63
N MET A 24 0.87 6.82 -16.61
CA MET A 24 0.48 6.73 -15.20
C MET A 24 0.37 8.08 -14.47
N THR A 25 0.65 9.20 -15.15
CA THR A 25 0.56 10.54 -14.54
C THR A 25 -0.84 10.87 -14.01
N PRO A 26 -1.95 10.64 -14.76
CA PRO A 26 -3.29 10.88 -14.25
C PRO A 26 -3.61 10.00 -13.03
N PHE A 27 -3.19 8.73 -13.07
CA PHE A 27 -3.33 7.82 -11.94
C PHE A 27 -2.63 8.36 -10.69
N LEU A 28 -1.37 8.80 -10.81
CA LEU A 28 -0.60 9.32 -9.67
C LEU A 28 -1.28 10.55 -9.07
N VAL A 29 -1.63 11.54 -9.91
CA VAL A 29 -2.23 12.79 -9.45
C VAL A 29 -3.59 12.53 -8.77
N LEU A 30 -4.47 11.77 -9.42
CA LEU A 30 -5.77 11.43 -8.84
C LEU A 30 -5.64 10.62 -7.56
N SER A 31 -4.72 9.65 -7.52
CA SER A 31 -4.51 8.83 -6.32
C SER A 31 -3.96 9.66 -5.17
N LEU A 32 -3.07 10.62 -5.42
CA LEU A 32 -2.57 11.54 -4.40
C LEU A 32 -3.69 12.43 -3.86
N ILE A 33 -4.51 13.01 -4.74
CA ILE A 33 -5.63 13.87 -4.32
C ILE A 33 -6.64 13.07 -3.49
N MET A 34 -7.11 11.93 -4.03
CA MET A 34 -8.11 11.09 -3.36
C MET A 34 -7.54 10.47 -2.08
N GLY A 35 -6.29 10.00 -2.10
CA GLY A 35 -5.62 9.44 -0.93
C GLY A 35 -5.47 10.48 0.18
N THR A 36 -5.02 11.69 -0.15
CA THR A 36 -4.89 12.79 0.81
C THR A 36 -6.24 13.20 1.38
N ALA A 37 -7.24 13.41 0.51
CA ALA A 37 -8.59 13.79 0.92
C ALA A 37 -9.23 12.70 1.80
N GLY A 38 -9.06 11.42 1.44
CA GLY A 38 -9.55 10.29 2.22
C GLY A 38 -8.89 10.21 3.60
N CYS A 39 -7.56 10.34 3.68
CA CYS A 39 -6.86 10.41 4.95
C CYS A 39 -7.32 11.61 5.80
N ALA A 40 -7.47 12.78 5.20
CA ALA A 40 -7.96 13.97 5.90
C ALA A 40 -9.38 13.79 6.42
N ALA A 41 -10.29 13.21 5.63
CA ALA A 41 -11.66 12.92 6.04
C ALA A 41 -11.71 11.95 7.24
N VAL A 42 -10.95 10.86 7.17
CA VAL A 42 -10.87 9.88 8.27
C VAL A 42 -10.36 10.53 9.56
N ILE A 43 -9.31 11.35 9.46
CA ILE A 43 -8.63 11.95 10.63
C ILE A 43 -9.45 13.11 11.21
N LEU A 44 -9.89 14.04 10.38
CA LEU A 44 -10.47 15.31 10.82
C LEU A 44 -11.98 15.20 11.05
N VAL A 45 -12.67 14.41 10.23
CA VAL A 45 -14.14 14.29 10.24
C VAL A 45 -14.57 13.07 11.04
N TRP A 46 -14.09 11.87 10.69
CA TRP A 46 -14.59 10.65 11.31
C TRP A 46 -14.00 10.36 12.70
N ARG A 47 -12.82 10.93 13.01
CA ARG A 47 -12.18 10.86 14.34
C ARG A 47 -12.21 9.46 14.95
N ILE A 48 -11.90 8.47 14.13
CA ILE A 48 -12.00 7.06 14.48
C ILE A 48 -11.02 6.67 15.60
N SER A 49 -11.36 5.59 16.30
CA SER A 49 -10.53 5.02 17.35
C SER A 49 -9.30 4.31 16.80
N ALA A 50 -8.34 3.99 17.68
CA ALA A 50 -7.17 3.17 17.31
C ALA A 50 -7.57 1.83 16.68
N PHE A 51 -8.62 1.18 17.19
CA PHE A 51 -9.18 -0.04 16.60
C PHE A 51 -9.91 0.21 15.28
N GLY A 52 -10.55 1.38 15.13
CA GLY A 52 -11.10 1.81 13.85
C GLY A 52 -10.04 1.82 12.74
N TYR A 53 -8.81 2.23 13.05
CA TYR A 53 -7.70 2.19 12.09
C TYR A 53 -7.28 0.75 11.74
N VAL A 54 -7.36 -0.21 12.66
CA VAL A 54 -7.17 -1.63 12.34
C VAL A 54 -8.20 -2.08 11.30
N GLY A 55 -9.47 -1.74 11.50
CA GLY A 55 -10.54 -2.03 10.55
C GLY A 55 -10.28 -1.39 9.18
N LEU A 56 -9.95 -0.10 9.13
CA LEU A 56 -9.67 0.60 7.87
C LEU A 56 -8.43 0.06 7.14
N VAL A 57 -7.34 -0.22 7.85
CA VAL A 57 -6.14 -0.82 7.26
C VAL A 57 -6.45 -2.22 6.74
N GLY A 58 -7.22 -3.02 7.48
CA GLY A 58 -7.63 -4.35 7.07
C GLY A 58 -8.48 -4.31 5.79
N VAL A 59 -9.51 -3.47 5.75
CA VAL A 59 -10.38 -3.30 4.58
C VAL A 59 -9.61 -2.74 3.38
N SER A 60 -8.74 -1.75 3.59
CA SER A 60 -7.92 -1.19 2.50
C SER A 60 -6.92 -2.20 1.97
N SER A 61 -6.26 -2.97 2.83
CA SER A 61 -5.34 -4.05 2.43
C SER A 61 -6.08 -5.13 1.64
N ALA A 62 -7.27 -5.53 2.09
CA ALA A 62 -8.12 -6.43 1.34
C ALA A 62 -8.50 -5.81 0.00
N ALA A 63 -8.93 -4.55 -0.07
CA ALA A 63 -9.35 -3.91 -1.32
C ALA A 63 -8.22 -3.80 -2.38
N MET A 64 -6.95 -3.73 -1.97
CA MET A 64 -5.80 -3.66 -2.88
C MET A 64 -5.70 -4.84 -3.86
N TRP A 65 -6.31 -5.98 -3.54
CA TRP A 65 -6.28 -7.12 -4.45
C TRP A 65 -7.17 -6.95 -5.69
N MET A 66 -8.22 -6.13 -5.61
CA MET A 66 -9.26 -6.07 -6.64
C MET A 66 -8.72 -5.55 -7.96
N PRO A 67 -7.96 -4.43 -8.02
CA PRO A 67 -7.50 -3.87 -9.29
C PRO A 67 -6.61 -4.83 -10.08
N TYR A 68 -5.62 -5.44 -9.43
CA TYR A 68 -4.70 -6.34 -10.12
C TYR A 68 -5.38 -7.69 -10.44
N LEU A 69 -6.31 -8.16 -9.61
CA LEU A 69 -7.06 -9.39 -9.89
C LEU A 69 -7.94 -9.22 -11.13
N MET A 70 -8.62 -8.08 -11.25
CA MET A 70 -9.40 -7.75 -12.44
C MET A 70 -8.52 -7.66 -13.69
N ALA A 71 -7.32 -7.07 -13.57
CA ALA A 71 -6.35 -7.06 -14.67
C ALA A 71 -5.91 -8.47 -15.06
N LEU A 72 -5.57 -9.33 -14.08
CA LEU A 72 -5.20 -10.72 -14.35
C LEU A 72 -6.30 -11.47 -15.09
N ILE A 73 -7.56 -11.28 -14.69
CA ILE A 73 -8.73 -11.89 -15.35
C ILE A 73 -8.86 -11.34 -16.78
N TYR A 74 -8.79 -10.02 -16.95
CA TYR A 74 -8.95 -9.36 -18.24
C TYR A 74 -7.91 -9.84 -19.27
N PHE A 75 -6.61 -9.77 -18.93
CA PHE A 75 -5.54 -10.12 -19.85
C PHE A 75 -5.46 -11.62 -20.19
N ASN A 76 -6.02 -12.49 -19.34
CA ASN A 76 -6.03 -13.95 -19.56
C ASN A 76 -7.36 -14.50 -20.11
N THR A 77 -8.30 -13.62 -20.45
CA THR A 77 -9.56 -14.02 -21.08
C THR A 77 -9.36 -14.25 -22.57
N ASP A 78 -9.72 -15.45 -23.04
CA ASP A 78 -9.57 -15.85 -24.43
C ASP A 78 -10.58 -15.11 -25.33
N LYS A 79 -10.12 -14.68 -26.51
CA LYS A 79 -10.95 -13.93 -27.46
C LYS A 79 -12.22 -14.73 -27.83
N GLY A 80 -13.38 -14.09 -27.71
CA GLY A 80 -14.67 -14.69 -28.05
C GLY A 80 -15.32 -15.52 -26.95
N THR A 81 -14.72 -15.62 -25.76
CA THR A 81 -15.30 -16.34 -24.62
C THR A 81 -15.31 -15.45 -23.39
N MET A 82 -16.50 -15.14 -22.87
CA MET A 82 -16.61 -14.34 -21.65
C MET A 82 -16.14 -15.16 -20.44
N PHE A 83 -15.45 -14.53 -19.49
CA PHE A 83 -15.03 -15.10 -18.21
C PHE A 83 -14.01 -16.25 -18.21
N THR A 84 -13.41 -16.64 -19.34
CA THR A 84 -12.36 -17.67 -19.34
C THR A 84 -11.17 -17.32 -18.45
N GLY A 85 -10.78 -16.04 -18.37
CA GLY A 85 -9.74 -15.60 -17.43
C GLY A 85 -10.13 -15.78 -15.96
N LEU A 86 -11.41 -15.61 -15.62
CA LEU A 86 -11.93 -15.84 -14.27
C LEU A 86 -11.93 -17.35 -13.95
N TYR A 87 -12.41 -18.18 -14.87
CA TYR A 87 -12.40 -19.63 -14.68
C TYR A 87 -10.97 -20.17 -14.53
N LYS A 88 -10.02 -19.71 -15.35
CA LYS A 88 -8.60 -20.05 -15.20
C LYS A 88 -8.07 -19.65 -13.83
N LYS A 89 -8.43 -18.46 -13.33
CA LYS A 89 -8.00 -18.00 -12.01
C LYS A 89 -8.60 -18.85 -10.88
N LEU A 90 -9.89 -19.18 -10.96
CA LEU A 90 -10.58 -20.02 -9.98
C LEU A 90 -10.09 -21.48 -10.00
N ALA A 91 -9.71 -21.98 -11.17
CA ALA A 91 -9.13 -23.31 -11.34
C ALA A 91 -7.63 -23.36 -11.00
N TYR A 92 -7.02 -22.26 -10.55
CA TYR A 92 -5.58 -22.14 -10.33
C TYR A 92 -4.73 -22.54 -11.56
N ALA A 93 -5.28 -22.37 -12.75
CA ALA A 93 -4.58 -22.66 -14.00
C ALA A 93 -3.48 -21.62 -14.27
N PRO A 94 -2.43 -21.97 -15.04
CA PRO A 94 -1.42 -21.02 -15.48
C PRO A 94 -2.05 -19.83 -16.22
N LEU A 95 -1.56 -18.62 -15.93
CA LEU A 95 -1.96 -17.37 -16.55
C LEU A 95 -0.80 -16.85 -17.41
N PRO A 96 -0.63 -17.33 -18.65
CA PRO A 96 0.54 -17.05 -19.47
C PRO A 96 0.54 -15.67 -20.12
N ALA A 97 -0.57 -14.92 -20.07
CA ALA A 97 -0.66 -13.64 -20.73
C ALA A 97 0.33 -12.63 -20.13
N GLU A 98 0.94 -11.83 -21.01
CA GLU A 98 1.77 -10.72 -20.58
C GLU A 98 0.89 -9.66 -19.89
N ILE A 99 1.31 -9.25 -18.70
CA ILE A 99 0.58 -8.28 -17.87
C ILE A 99 1.35 -6.96 -17.79
N PRO A 100 0.63 -5.83 -17.72
CA PRO A 100 1.26 -4.52 -17.57
C PRO A 100 2.15 -4.45 -16.31
N PRO A 101 3.26 -3.66 -16.35
CA PRO A 101 4.17 -3.52 -15.21
C PRO A 101 3.50 -3.10 -13.89
N TRP A 102 2.49 -2.22 -13.96
CA TRP A 102 1.75 -1.77 -12.77
C TRP A 102 1.05 -2.91 -12.03
N VAL A 103 0.61 -3.97 -12.73
CA VAL A 103 -0.06 -5.13 -12.13
C VAL A 103 0.91 -5.85 -11.20
N LYS A 104 2.16 -6.07 -11.65
CA LYS A 104 3.23 -6.67 -10.84
C LYS A 104 3.51 -5.79 -9.61
N ARG A 105 3.57 -4.47 -9.78
CA ARG A 105 3.79 -3.54 -8.67
C ARG A 105 2.63 -3.55 -7.65
N ALA A 106 1.39 -3.61 -8.12
CA ALA A 106 0.21 -3.70 -7.26
C ALA A 106 0.16 -5.02 -6.46
N MET A 107 0.55 -6.14 -7.07
CA MET A 107 0.69 -7.42 -6.36
C MET A 107 1.72 -7.34 -5.24
N VAL A 108 2.89 -6.73 -5.49
CA VAL A 108 3.93 -6.50 -4.48
C VAL A 108 3.42 -5.58 -3.37
N ALA A 109 2.69 -4.51 -3.71
CA ALA A 109 2.11 -3.59 -2.73
C ALA A 109 1.10 -4.29 -1.81
N HIS A 110 0.23 -5.14 -2.38
CA HIS A 110 -0.76 -5.91 -1.63
C HIS A 110 -0.11 -6.91 -0.67
N ASN A 111 0.85 -7.72 -1.15
CA ASN A 111 1.57 -8.68 -0.30
C ASN A 111 2.25 -7.97 0.88
N ASN A 112 2.95 -6.86 0.61
CA ASN A 112 3.54 -6.05 1.66
C ASN A 112 2.48 -5.51 2.64
N SER A 113 1.29 -5.16 2.15
CA SER A 113 0.21 -4.72 3.04
C SER A 113 -0.30 -5.80 3.96
N LEU A 114 -0.44 -7.03 3.49
CA LEU A 114 -0.85 -8.16 4.34
C LEU A 114 0.20 -8.47 5.40
N GLU A 115 1.48 -8.51 5.05
CA GLU A 115 2.59 -8.74 5.99
C GLU A 115 2.63 -7.69 7.10
N ASN A 116 2.49 -6.41 6.74
CA ASN A 116 2.57 -5.31 7.69
C ASN A 116 1.28 -5.13 8.49
N PHE A 117 0.12 -5.45 7.90
CA PHE A 117 -1.16 -5.40 8.59
C PHE A 117 -1.18 -6.28 9.83
N MET A 118 -0.65 -7.50 9.75
CA MET A 118 -0.58 -8.41 10.90
C MET A 118 0.19 -7.77 12.06
N LEU A 119 1.39 -7.23 11.79
CA LEU A 119 2.22 -6.58 12.81
C LEU A 119 1.51 -5.36 13.43
N PHE A 120 0.88 -4.53 12.59
CA PHE A 120 0.13 -3.38 13.05
C PHE A 120 -1.06 -3.78 13.92
N ALA A 121 -1.90 -4.71 13.45
CA ALA A 121 -3.06 -5.20 14.19
C ALA A 121 -2.63 -5.79 15.54
N THR A 122 -1.59 -6.63 15.56
CA THR A 122 -1.03 -7.18 16.79
C THR A 122 -0.54 -6.08 17.72
N SER A 123 0.17 -5.06 17.22
CA SER A 123 0.66 -3.96 18.05
C SER A 123 -0.46 -3.17 18.73
N VAL A 124 -1.52 -2.86 17.99
CA VAL A 124 -2.68 -2.11 18.51
C VAL A 124 -3.46 -2.95 19.51
N ILE A 125 -3.75 -4.22 19.19
CA ILE A 125 -4.46 -5.13 20.10
C ILE A 125 -3.64 -5.33 21.38
N PHE A 126 -2.34 -5.57 21.27
CA PHE A 126 -1.46 -5.74 22.41
C PHE A 126 -1.43 -4.51 23.31
N ALA A 127 -1.16 -3.32 22.76
CA ALA A 127 -1.06 -2.09 23.53
C ALA A 127 -2.41 -1.69 24.15
N CYS A 128 -3.49 -1.67 23.37
CA CYS A 128 -4.79 -1.18 23.84
C CYS A 128 -5.56 -2.19 24.68
N LEU A 129 -5.63 -3.45 24.24
CA LEU A 129 -6.50 -4.45 24.87
C LEU A 129 -5.80 -5.15 26.02
N MET A 130 -4.56 -5.58 25.81
CA MET A 130 -3.83 -6.38 26.79
C MET A 130 -3.18 -5.50 27.86
N MET A 131 -2.52 -4.43 27.43
CA MET A 131 -1.77 -3.53 28.32
C MET A 131 -2.54 -2.29 28.76
N LYS A 132 -3.78 -2.11 28.25
CA LYS A 132 -4.67 -1.00 28.60
C LYS A 132 -4.02 0.39 28.43
N VAL A 133 -3.10 0.53 27.48
CA VAL A 133 -2.49 1.81 27.13
C VAL A 133 -3.60 2.79 26.74
N PRO A 134 -3.64 4.02 27.30
CA PRO A 134 -4.69 4.98 26.99
C PRO A 134 -4.76 5.28 25.48
N GLU A 135 -5.96 5.24 24.91
CA GLU A 135 -6.17 5.39 23.47
C GLU A 135 -5.55 6.69 22.90
N LYS A 136 -5.60 7.78 23.67
CA LYS A 136 -5.02 9.08 23.30
C LYS A 136 -3.53 9.00 22.94
N GLU A 137 -2.80 8.02 23.48
CA GLU A 137 -1.35 7.87 23.25
C GLU A 137 -1.04 7.12 21.96
N VAL A 138 -1.91 6.19 21.55
CA VAL A 138 -1.67 5.34 20.38
C VAL A 138 -2.44 5.79 19.14
N ARG A 139 -3.53 6.54 19.30
CA ARG A 139 -4.44 6.91 18.19
C ARG A 139 -3.74 7.73 17.12
N ALA A 140 -2.88 8.67 17.51
CA ALA A 140 -2.13 9.49 16.56
C ALA A 140 -1.14 8.64 15.74
N ALA A 141 -0.45 7.69 16.39
CA ALA A 141 0.45 6.76 15.71
C ALA A 141 -0.31 5.80 14.78
N ALA A 142 -1.49 5.32 15.18
CA ALA A 142 -2.34 4.49 14.33
C ALA A 142 -2.86 5.25 13.09
N ALA A 143 -3.24 6.51 13.26
CA ALA A 143 -3.62 7.39 12.16
C ALA A 143 -2.44 7.63 11.19
N PHE A 144 -1.26 7.91 11.75
CA PHE A 144 -0.05 8.13 10.96
C PHE A 144 0.37 6.87 10.19
N TYR A 145 0.24 5.69 10.80
CA TYR A 145 0.43 4.40 10.13
C TYR A 145 -0.49 4.27 8.91
N PHE A 146 -1.79 4.53 9.08
CA PHE A 146 -2.76 4.47 7.98
C PHE A 146 -2.37 5.41 6.83
N VAL A 147 -2.01 6.65 7.13
CA VAL A 147 -1.52 7.61 6.11
C VAL A 147 -0.30 7.05 5.38
N CYS A 148 0.69 6.54 6.12
CA CYS A 148 1.89 5.96 5.53
C CYS A 148 1.58 4.78 4.60
N ARG A 149 0.61 3.92 4.96
CA ARG A 149 0.17 2.80 4.11
C ARG A 149 -0.52 3.28 2.83
N THR A 150 -1.34 4.32 2.91
CA THR A 150 -1.98 4.92 1.72
C THR A 150 -0.93 5.45 0.74
N TYR A 151 0.02 6.26 1.21
CA TYR A 151 1.08 6.79 0.34
C TYR A 151 2.04 5.71 -0.16
N TYR A 152 2.39 4.75 0.69
CA TYR A 152 3.20 3.60 0.29
C TYR A 152 2.57 2.87 -0.91
N TYR A 153 1.27 2.60 -0.85
CA TYR A 153 0.55 1.96 -1.95
C TYR A 153 0.62 2.80 -3.24
N ILE A 154 0.30 4.10 -3.15
CA ILE A 154 0.32 5.02 -4.31
C ILE A 154 1.70 5.03 -4.97
N PHE A 155 2.77 5.21 -4.19
CA PHE A 155 4.14 5.26 -4.71
C PHE A 155 4.70 3.91 -5.13
N THR A 156 4.10 2.81 -4.69
CA THR A 156 4.49 1.47 -5.16
C THR A 156 3.84 1.16 -6.50
N VAL A 157 2.55 1.49 -6.68
CA VAL A 157 1.83 1.23 -7.94
C VAL A 157 2.25 2.17 -9.06
N ALA A 158 2.49 3.44 -8.74
CA ALA A 158 3.05 4.39 -9.70
C ALA A 158 4.45 3.93 -10.18
N PRO A 159 4.93 4.41 -11.35
CA PRO A 159 6.31 4.24 -11.74
C PRO A 159 7.25 4.77 -10.65
N ALA A 160 8.45 4.19 -10.57
CA ALA A 160 9.34 4.43 -9.44
C ALA A 160 9.62 5.93 -9.24
N ILE A 161 9.43 6.41 -8.02
CA ILE A 161 9.89 7.73 -7.60
C ILE A 161 10.96 7.50 -6.56
N PHE A 162 12.13 8.12 -6.74
CA PHE A 162 13.31 7.84 -5.93
C PHE A 162 12.97 7.93 -4.43
N MET A 163 13.19 6.81 -3.74
CA MET A 163 13.04 6.63 -2.28
C MET A 163 11.67 6.88 -1.65
N LEU A 164 10.65 7.42 -2.33
CA LEU A 164 9.39 7.77 -1.67
C LEU A 164 8.67 6.58 -1.05
N LYS A 165 8.52 5.47 -1.79
CA LYS A 165 7.90 4.26 -1.23
C LYS A 165 8.66 3.75 0.00
N THR A 166 9.99 3.78 -0.03
CA THR A 166 10.83 3.31 1.07
C THR A 166 10.70 4.22 2.29
N ALA A 167 10.64 5.54 2.09
CA ALA A 167 10.44 6.49 3.18
C ALA A 167 9.09 6.25 3.89
N PHE A 168 7.99 6.12 3.14
CA PHE A 168 6.68 5.84 3.72
C PHE A 168 6.57 4.46 4.37
N TRP A 169 7.28 3.46 3.81
CA TRP A 169 7.41 2.15 4.44
C TRP A 169 8.12 2.25 5.80
N CYS A 170 9.26 2.93 5.87
CA CYS A 170 10.02 3.12 7.11
C CYS A 170 9.22 3.91 8.15
N MET A 171 8.54 4.99 7.74
CA MET A 171 7.71 5.79 8.64
C MET A 171 6.53 4.99 9.20
N GLY A 172 5.88 4.17 8.37
CA GLY A 172 4.84 3.24 8.82
C GLY A 172 5.38 2.23 9.84
N TRP A 173 6.56 1.65 9.58
CA TRP A 173 7.22 0.79 10.56
C TRP A 173 7.49 1.49 11.89
N GLY A 174 8.03 2.72 11.85
CA GLY A 174 8.26 3.52 13.06
C GLY A 174 6.99 3.72 13.88
N ALA A 175 5.85 3.98 13.22
CA ALA A 175 4.55 4.10 13.89
C ALA A 175 4.11 2.79 14.57
N CYS A 176 4.26 1.66 13.87
CA CYS A 176 3.94 0.33 14.39
C CYS A 176 4.82 -0.03 15.59
N THR A 177 6.13 0.18 15.47
CA THR A 177 7.09 -0.06 16.56
C THR A 177 6.80 0.83 17.76
N PHE A 178 6.45 2.11 17.56
CA PHE A 178 6.08 3.01 18.65
C PHE A 178 4.89 2.47 19.46
N ILE A 179 3.81 2.03 18.79
CA ILE A 179 2.63 1.46 19.45
C ILE A 179 3.02 0.21 20.26
N PHE A 180 3.83 -0.67 19.65
CA PHE A 180 4.27 -1.89 20.32
C PHE A 180 5.12 -1.61 21.57
N VAL A 181 6.09 -0.69 21.46
CA VAL A 181 6.96 -0.28 22.58
C VAL A 181 6.15 0.37 23.70
N LYS A 182 5.12 1.16 23.37
CA LYS A 182 4.20 1.70 24.38
C LYS A 182 3.52 0.59 25.19
N GLY A 183 3.08 -0.48 24.54
CA GLY A 183 2.58 -1.67 25.25
C GLY A 183 3.65 -2.32 26.15
N LEU A 184 4.88 -2.48 25.64
CA LEU A 184 5.98 -3.06 26.43
C LEU A 184 6.35 -2.25 27.68
N LEU A 185 6.27 -0.93 27.61
CA LEU A 185 6.56 -0.07 28.75
C LEU A 185 5.56 -0.28 29.88
N GLU A 186 4.28 -0.51 29.55
CA GLU A 186 3.29 -0.86 30.57
C GLU A 186 3.39 -2.29 31.07
N CYS A 187 3.99 -3.22 30.31
CA CYS A 187 4.33 -4.53 30.87
C CYS A 187 5.27 -4.42 32.08
N LYS A 188 6.22 -3.49 32.05
CA LYS A 188 7.21 -3.35 33.13
C LYS A 188 6.56 -2.81 34.41
N SER A 189 5.64 -1.85 34.29
CA SER A 189 4.97 -1.25 35.45
C SER A 189 4.12 -2.26 36.24
N VAL A 190 3.66 -3.34 35.60
CA VAL A 190 2.90 -4.43 36.26
C VAL A 190 3.76 -5.26 37.22
N TYR A 191 5.09 -5.32 37.02
CA TYR A 191 5.99 -6.11 37.86
C TYR A 191 6.69 -5.30 38.96
N ASP A 192 6.50 -3.98 39.03
CA ASP A 192 7.02 -3.11 40.08
C ASP A 192 6.12 -3.09 41.35
N LEU A 193 5.32 -4.15 41.56
CA LEU A 193 4.49 -4.41 42.75
C LEU A 193 5.18 -5.40 43.69
#